data_AF-A0A7X3VJY9-F1
#
_entry.id   AF-A0A7X3VJY9-F1
#
_cell.length_a   1.000
_cell.length_b   1.000
_cell.length_c   1.000
_cell.angle_alpha   90.00
_cell.angle_beta   90.00
_cell.angle_gamma   90.00
#
_symmetry.space_group_name_H-M   'P 1'
#
loop_
_entity.id
_entity.type
_entity.pdbx_description
1 polymer ?
#
loop_
_entity_poly.entity_id
_entity_poly.type
_entity_poly.pdbx_seq_one_letter_code
_entity_poly.pdbx_strand_id
1 'polypeptide(L)'
;MLTETTETLGNQDLETTSTDIAPLYSVKLEGFEGPLDLLLHLIQKEEMDIYDIQIAQITDRYLEYVNLMEELDLDVASEFLVMAATLLHIKSQSILPQLTANAEHPIRDQEQLVKQLLEYKRFKEASKVLDVYAERQTWVYSRSPKLHEDLDGTREFEVRATLFDLLTAFKAI
;
A
#
# COMPACT_ATOMS: atom_id res chain seq x y z
N MET A 1 69.29 7.35 2.86
CA MET A 1 69.36 8.23 1.67
C MET A 1 67.90 8.54 1.33
N LEU A 2 67.29 9.68 1.68
CA LEU A 2 67.60 11.10 1.36
C LEU A 2 67.85 11.23 -0.16
N THR A 3 67.09 12.00 -0.96
CA THR A 3 66.69 13.43 -0.84
C THR A 3 65.50 13.74 -1.79
N GLU A 4 64.48 14.48 -1.33
CA GLU A 4 64.10 15.88 -1.68
C GLU A 4 63.44 16.07 -3.07
N THR A 5 62.18 16.50 -3.19
CA THR A 5 61.57 17.86 -3.05
C THR A 5 62.01 18.85 -4.14
N THR A 6 61.04 19.37 -4.93
CA THR A 6 60.83 20.77 -5.40
C THR A 6 59.75 20.77 -6.50
N GLU A 7 58.53 21.26 -6.21
CA GLU A 7 58.02 22.62 -6.55
C GLU A 7 57.45 22.73 -7.98
N THR A 8 56.12 22.69 -8.16
CA THR A 8 55.13 23.81 -8.11
C THR A 8 55.19 24.79 -9.28
N LEU A 9 54.19 24.72 -10.15
CA LEU A 9 53.43 25.82 -10.75
C LEU A 9 52.13 25.15 -11.25
N GLY A 10 50.91 25.59 -10.99
CA GLY A 10 50.41 26.91 -10.64
C GLY A 10 49.10 27.07 -11.42
N ASN A 11 47.98 27.18 -10.68
CA ASN A 11 46.65 27.64 -11.06
C ASN A 11 46.00 27.18 -12.38
N GLN A 12 44.80 26.62 -12.24
CA GLN A 12 43.62 27.25 -12.81
C GLN A 12 42.40 26.92 -11.97
N ASP A 13 41.84 27.98 -11.40
CA ASP A 13 40.54 28.04 -10.74
C ASP A 13 39.44 27.56 -11.69
N LEU A 14 38.62 26.61 -11.23
CA LEU A 14 37.22 26.50 -11.63
C LEU A 14 36.44 26.08 -10.39
N GLU A 15 35.92 27.10 -9.70
CA GLU A 15 34.76 26.96 -8.82
C GLU A 15 33.58 26.37 -9.57
N THR A 16 32.66 25.81 -8.79
CA THR A 16 31.29 25.42 -9.14
C THR A 16 31.14 24.07 -9.85
N THR A 17 30.93 23.03 -9.06
CA THR A 17 29.74 22.22 -9.27
C THR A 17 29.21 21.89 -7.89
N SER A 18 28.15 22.60 -7.52
CA SER A 18 27.16 22.17 -6.54
C SER A 18 26.97 20.66 -6.71
N THR A 19 27.47 19.89 -5.74
CA THR A 19 27.10 18.48 -5.64
C THR A 19 25.63 18.48 -5.28
N ASP A 20 24.82 18.43 -6.33
CA ASP A 20 23.39 18.21 -6.29
C ASP A 20 23.20 16.90 -5.53
N ILE A 21 22.73 17.01 -4.30
CA ILE A 21 22.35 15.85 -3.49
C ILE A 21 21.02 15.39 -4.09
N ALA A 22 21.08 14.72 -5.25
CA ALA A 22 19.93 13.99 -5.75
C ALA A 22 19.56 12.99 -4.66
N PRO A 23 18.37 13.08 -4.05
CA PRO A 23 17.99 12.08 -3.08
C PRO A 23 17.83 10.77 -3.84
N LEU A 24 18.64 9.78 -3.46
CA LEU A 24 18.60 8.42 -4.00
C LEU A 24 17.35 7.70 -3.43
N TYR A 25 16.16 8.13 -3.83
CA TYR A 25 14.92 7.42 -3.54
C TYR A 25 14.35 6.85 -4.82
N SER A 26 14.90 5.72 -5.25
CA SER A 26 14.17 4.80 -6.14
C SER A 26 13.13 4.05 -5.30
N VAL A 27 12.04 4.73 -4.92
CA VAL A 27 10.84 4.02 -4.47
C VAL A 27 10.08 3.67 -5.75
N LYS A 28 10.09 2.40 -6.12
CA LYS A 28 9.24 1.90 -7.21
C LYS A 28 7.78 2.14 -6.80
N LEU A 29 7.15 3.16 -7.35
CA LEU A 29 5.74 3.44 -7.15
C LEU A 29 4.93 2.67 -8.19
N GLU A 30 4.36 1.55 -7.75
CA GLU A 30 3.31 0.77 -8.44
C GLU A 30 2.69 -0.31 -7.51
N GLY A 31 2.92 -0.27 -6.19
CA GLY A 31 2.77 -1.44 -5.30
C GLY A 31 1.80 -1.33 -4.12
N PHE A 32 0.98 -0.28 -4.03
CA PHE A 32 0.02 -0.14 -2.92
C PHE A 32 -1.39 -0.50 -3.36
N GLU A 33 -2.07 -1.33 -2.56
CA GLU A 33 -3.46 -1.73 -2.77
C GLU A 33 -4.46 -0.70 -2.22
N GLY A 34 -4.17 0.59 -2.41
CA GLY A 34 -5.03 1.71 -2.04
C GLY A 34 -4.51 2.61 -0.91
N PRO A 35 -5.29 3.63 -0.51
CA PRO A 35 -4.82 4.73 0.35
C PRO A 35 -4.58 4.31 1.80
N LEU A 36 -5.36 3.36 2.33
CA LEU A 36 -5.14 2.83 3.69
C LEU A 36 -3.82 2.07 3.79
N ASP A 37 -3.40 1.40 2.71
CA ASP A 37 -2.16 0.67 2.70
C ASP A 37 -0.95 1.60 2.71
N LEU A 38 -1.03 2.67 1.91
CA LEU A 38 -0.04 3.73 1.95
C LEU A 38 0.05 4.35 3.35
N LEU A 39 -1.08 4.62 4.00
CA LEU A 39 -1.08 5.14 5.37
C LEU A 39 -0.41 4.18 6.35
N LEU A 40 -0.71 2.87 6.29
CA LEU A 40 -0.03 1.88 7.14
C LEU A 40 1.48 1.86 6.90
N HIS A 41 1.90 1.96 5.63
CA HIS A 41 3.32 2.03 5.28
C HIS A 41 3.99 3.28 5.85
N LEU A 42 3.35 4.45 5.73
CA LEU A 42 3.87 5.70 6.26
C LEU A 42 3.93 5.71 7.79
N ILE A 43 2.91 5.19 8.47
CA ILE A 43 2.88 5.04 9.94
C ILE A 43 4.06 4.17 10.40
N GLN A 44 4.31 3.07 9.71
CA GLN A 44 5.43 2.19 10.02
C GLN A 44 6.79 2.83 9.74
N LYS A 45 6.90 3.63 8.67
CA LYS A 45 8.13 4.33 8.28
C LYS A 45 8.51 5.45 9.25
N GLU A 46 7.51 6.17 9.77
CA GLU A 46 7.69 7.27 10.73
C GLU A 46 7.74 6.77 12.19
N GLU A 47 7.79 5.44 12.41
CA GLU A 47 7.82 4.80 13.73
C GLU A 47 6.70 5.26 14.68
N MET A 48 5.54 5.60 14.12
CA MET A 48 4.40 6.07 14.91
C MET A 48 3.55 4.91 15.44
N ASP A 49 2.91 5.13 16.59
CA ASP A 49 1.88 4.23 17.07
C ASP A 49 0.59 4.41 16.24
N ILE A 50 0.01 3.30 15.80
CA ILE A 50 -1.28 3.29 15.08
C ILE A 50 -2.44 3.76 15.96
N TYR A 51 -2.32 3.66 17.29
CA TYR A 51 -3.33 4.15 18.23
C TYR A 51 -3.21 5.65 18.51
N ASP A 52 -2.03 6.24 18.32
CA ASP A 52 -1.74 7.66 18.59
C ASP A 52 -1.04 8.31 17.39
N ILE A 53 -1.82 8.48 16.32
CA ILE A 53 -1.32 9.02 15.06
C ILE A 53 -1.29 10.55 15.15
N GLN A 54 -0.12 11.15 14.91
CA GLN A 54 0.01 12.59 14.72
C GLN A 54 -0.54 12.99 13.34
N ILE A 55 -1.82 13.35 13.28
CA ILE A 55 -2.53 13.67 12.02
C ILE A 55 -1.79 14.73 11.20
N ALA A 56 -1.18 15.73 11.84
CA ALA A 56 -0.46 16.79 11.14
C ALA A 56 0.72 16.23 10.31
N GLN A 57 1.54 15.37 10.93
CA GLN A 57 2.75 14.79 10.33
C GLN A 57 2.40 13.78 9.25
N ILE A 58 1.43 12.88 9.51
CA ILE A 58 1.06 11.85 8.53
C ILE A 58 0.41 12.45 7.28
N THR A 59 -0.37 13.53 7.44
CA THR A 59 -1.00 14.22 6.32
C THR A 59 0.05 14.85 5.41
N ASP A 60 1.08 15.49 5.98
CA ASP A 60 2.14 16.11 5.18
C ASP A 60 2.92 15.06 4.38
N ARG A 61 3.26 13.94 5.04
CA ARG A 61 3.91 12.79 4.38
C ARG A 61 3.04 12.17 3.29
N TYR A 62 1.74 12.04 3.54
CA TYR A 62 0.79 11.50 2.58
C TYR A 62 0.69 12.39 1.33
N LEU A 63 0.55 13.71 1.52
CA LEU A 63 0.48 14.67 0.42
C LEU A 63 1.78 14.75 -0.37
N GLU A 64 2.93 14.73 0.30
CA GLU A 64 4.25 14.66 -0.34
C GLU A 64 4.35 13.42 -1.23
N TYR A 65 3.86 12.27 -0.74
CA TYR A 65 3.84 11.04 -1.51
C TYR A 65 2.90 11.11 -2.71
N VAL A 66 1.66 11.59 -2.51
CA VAL A 66 0.65 11.74 -3.58
C VAL A 66 1.13 12.69 -4.68
N ASN A 67 1.72 13.83 -4.32
CA ASN A 67 2.26 14.79 -5.29
C ASN A 67 3.41 14.19 -6.11
N LEU A 68 4.30 13.41 -5.46
CA LEU A 68 5.34 12.67 -6.18
C LEU A 68 4.74 11.66 -7.17
N MET A 69 3.59 11.05 -6.85
CA MET A 69 2.87 10.19 -7.79
C MET A 69 2.31 11.00 -8.97
N GLU A 70 1.63 12.12 -8.70
CA GLU A 70 1.01 12.98 -9.73
C GLU A 70 2.04 13.55 -10.71
N GLU A 71 3.24 13.90 -10.23
CA GLU A 71 4.33 14.40 -11.08
C GLU A 71 4.89 13.31 -12.01
N LEU A 72 4.81 12.04 -11.60
CA LEU A 72 5.33 10.89 -12.33
C LEU A 72 4.26 10.22 -13.21
N ASP A 73 2.98 10.31 -12.83
CA ASP A 73 1.85 9.73 -13.55
C ASP A 73 0.52 10.45 -13.22
N LEU A 74 -0.29 10.74 -14.25
CA LEU A 74 -1.57 11.47 -14.09
C LEU A 74 -2.74 10.56 -13.68
N ASP A 75 -2.58 9.24 -13.74
CA ASP A 75 -3.61 8.25 -13.40
C ASP A 75 -3.69 7.97 -11.88
N VAL A 76 -3.58 9.02 -11.06
CA VAL A 76 -3.78 8.89 -9.61
C VAL A 76 -5.23 8.54 -9.32
N ALA A 77 -5.45 7.37 -8.71
CA ALA A 77 -6.78 6.87 -8.43
C ALA A 77 -7.57 7.84 -7.51
N SER A 78 -8.85 8.04 -7.83
CA SER A 78 -9.74 8.98 -7.12
C SER A 78 -9.84 8.74 -5.62
N GLU A 79 -9.60 7.50 -5.18
CA GLU A 79 -9.55 7.11 -3.77
C GLU A 79 -8.43 7.80 -2.97
N PHE A 80 -7.28 8.08 -3.59
CA PHE A 80 -6.17 8.78 -2.91
C PHE A 80 -6.51 10.25 -2.69
N LEU A 81 -7.15 10.89 -3.67
CA LEU A 81 -7.61 12.27 -3.53
C LEU A 81 -8.70 12.42 -2.47
N VAL A 82 -9.63 11.46 -2.38
CA VAL A 82 -10.64 11.45 -1.31
C VAL A 82 -9.97 11.32 0.06
N MET A 83 -8.96 10.46 0.18
CA MET A 83 -8.23 10.32 1.45
C MET A 83 -7.40 11.57 1.77
N ALA A 84 -6.73 12.18 0.80
CA ALA A 84 -6.00 13.44 0.96
C ALA A 84 -6.93 14.55 1.51
N ALA A 85 -8.11 14.71 0.91
CA ALA A 85 -9.11 15.67 1.37
C ALA A 85 -9.61 15.35 2.79
N THR A 86 -9.79 14.07 3.11
CA THR A 86 -10.20 13.62 4.45
C THR A 86 -9.14 13.96 5.50
N LEU A 87 -7.87 13.66 5.22
CA LEU A 87 -6.76 13.98 6.11
C LEU A 87 -6.59 15.49 6.31
N LEU A 88 -6.68 16.27 5.24
CA LEU A 88 -6.67 17.74 5.32
C LEU A 88 -7.81 18.28 6.17
N HIS A 89 -9.00 17.68 6.05
CA HIS A 89 -10.15 18.05 6.88
C HIS A 89 -9.87 17.79 8.36
N ILE A 90 -9.39 16.61 8.71
CA ILE A 90 -9.06 16.24 10.10
C ILE A 90 -7.93 17.13 10.64
N LYS A 91 -6.88 17.38 9.83
CA LYS A 91 -5.76 18.27 10.20
C LYS A 91 -6.24 19.70 10.46
N SER A 92 -7.09 20.25 9.59
CA SER A 92 -7.66 21.59 9.74
C SER A 92 -8.43 21.71 11.05
N GLN A 93 -9.32 20.77 11.35
CA GLN A 93 -10.08 20.78 12.61
C GLN A 93 -9.20 20.60 13.85
N SER A 94 -8.13 19.81 13.77
CA SER A 94 -7.21 19.55 14.87
C SER A 94 -6.40 20.79 15.28
N ILE A 95 -6.05 21.67 14.33
CA ILE A 95 -5.18 22.82 14.57
C ILE A 95 -6.00 24.09 14.92
N LEU A 96 -7.26 24.17 14.50
CA LEU A 96 -8.09 25.36 14.69
C LEU A 96 -8.62 25.47 16.14
N PRO A 97 -8.44 26.63 16.82
CA PRO A 97 -9.05 26.87 18.12
C PRO A 97 -10.57 26.88 17.99
N GLN A 98 -11.23 25.99 18.72
CA GLN A 98 -12.67 25.74 18.59
C GLN A 98 -13.48 26.90 19.18
N LEU A 99 -14.27 27.56 18.35
CA LEU A 99 -15.08 28.71 18.80
C LEU A 99 -16.39 28.31 19.51
N THR A 100 -16.89 27.07 19.37
CA THR A 100 -18.08 26.56 20.10
C THR A 100 -18.25 25.03 19.97
N ALA A 101 -18.84 24.39 21.00
CA ALA A 101 -19.61 23.12 21.12
C ALA A 101 -19.20 21.80 20.42
N ASN A 102 -18.33 21.79 19.42
CA ASN A 102 -18.03 20.62 18.57
C ASN A 102 -16.69 19.95 18.89
N ALA A 103 -16.24 20.00 20.15
CA ALA A 103 -14.95 19.44 20.56
C ALA A 103 -14.79 17.94 20.29
N GLU A 104 -15.90 17.21 20.26
CA GLU A 104 -15.92 15.76 20.06
C GLU A 104 -15.76 15.35 18.59
N HIS A 105 -16.12 16.20 17.63
CA HIS A 105 -16.05 15.86 16.20
C HIS A 105 -14.66 15.47 15.69
N PRO A 106 -13.60 16.30 15.89
CA PRO A 106 -12.26 15.96 15.38
C PRO A 106 -11.69 14.68 15.99
N ILE A 107 -11.97 14.45 17.28
CA ILE A 107 -11.53 13.24 17.98
C ILE A 107 -12.20 12.00 17.38
N ARG A 108 -13.51 12.07 17.10
CA ARG A 108 -14.26 10.97 16.51
C ARG A 108 -13.81 10.62 15.09
N ASP A 109 -13.48 11.61 14.28
CA ASP A 109 -13.01 11.38 12.90
C ASP A 109 -11.63 10.69 12.91
N GLN A 110 -10.74 11.09 13.82
CA GLN A 110 -9.46 10.41 14.03
C GLN A 110 -9.65 8.96 14.51
N GLU A 111 -10.51 8.75 15.50
CA GLU A 111 -10.84 7.39 16.01
C GLU A 111 -11.41 6.49 14.90
N GLN A 112 -12.26 7.04 14.04
CA GLN A 112 -12.81 6.30 12.90
C GLN A 112 -11.71 5.89 11.91
N LEU A 113 -10.78 6.79 11.59
CA LEU A 113 -9.65 6.49 10.73
C LEU A 113 -8.77 5.37 11.33
N VAL A 114 -8.42 5.48 12.62
CA VAL A 114 -7.64 4.46 13.33
C VAL A 114 -8.33 3.10 13.27
N LYS A 115 -9.65 3.07 13.49
CA LYS A 115 -10.44 1.83 13.40
C LYS A 115 -10.39 1.21 12.01
N GLN A 116 -10.51 2.01 10.95
CA GLN A 116 -10.42 1.54 9.57
C GLN A 116 -9.02 0.99 9.26
N LEU A 117 -7.96 1.66 9.72
CA LEU A 117 -6.59 1.20 9.55
C LEU A 117 -6.33 -0.14 10.24
N LEU A 118 -6.84 -0.32 11.47
CA LEU A 118 -6.74 -1.59 12.20
C LEU A 118 -7.49 -2.72 11.51
N GLU A 119 -8.70 -2.45 11.01
CA GLU A 119 -9.49 -3.42 10.27
C GLU A 119 -8.79 -3.87 8.99
N TYR A 120 -8.31 -2.90 8.19
CA TYR A 120 -7.56 -3.18 6.98
C TYR A 120 -6.27 -3.96 7.28
N LYS A 121 -5.51 -3.56 8.30
CA LYS A 121 -4.30 -4.28 8.74
C LYS A 121 -4.60 -5.75 9.06
N ARG A 122 -5.68 -6.02 9.79
CA ARG A 122 -6.10 -7.39 10.13
C ARG A 122 -6.38 -8.21 8.87
N PHE A 123 -7.09 -7.65 7.90
CA PHE A 123 -7.36 -8.35 6.64
C PHE A 123 -6.09 -8.53 5.80
N LYS A 124 -5.21 -7.52 5.75
CA LYS A 124 -3.91 -7.62 5.06
C LYS A 124 -3.04 -8.73 5.64
N GLU A 125 -3.02 -8.89 6.96
CA GLU A 125 -2.33 -9.99 7.63
C GLU A 125 -2.96 -11.35 7.33
N ALA A 126 -4.30 -11.44 7.32
CA ALA A 126 -5.01 -12.66 6.96
C ALA A 126 -4.76 -13.06 5.49
N SER A 127 -4.75 -12.10 4.56
CA SER A 127 -4.44 -12.34 3.15
C SER A 127 -3.04 -12.92 2.98
N LYS A 128 -2.02 -12.38 3.67
CA LYS A 128 -0.66 -12.95 3.63
C LYS A 128 -0.61 -14.40 4.08
N VAL A 129 -1.41 -14.77 5.09
CA VAL A 129 -1.50 -16.15 5.55
C VAL A 129 -2.16 -17.04 4.47
N LEU A 130 -3.21 -16.56 3.82
CA LEU A 130 -3.86 -17.26 2.71
C LEU A 130 -2.95 -17.42 1.49
N ASP A 131 -2.13 -16.41 1.19
CA ASP A 131 -1.16 -16.47 0.10
C ASP A 131 -0.16 -17.61 0.31
N VAL A 132 0.34 -17.78 1.54
CA VAL A 132 1.22 -18.92 1.88
C VAL A 132 0.51 -20.27 1.67
N TYR A 133 -0.77 -20.37 1.98
CA TYR A 133 -1.54 -21.58 1.72
C TYR A 133 -1.76 -21.82 0.21
N ALA A 134 -2.06 -20.77 -0.54
CA ALA A 134 -2.23 -20.82 -1.99
C ALA A 134 -0.94 -21.23 -2.71
N GLU A 135 0.20 -20.69 -2.29
CA GLU A 135 1.52 -21.09 -2.77
C GLU A 135 1.76 -22.58 -2.52
N ARG A 136 1.51 -23.08 -1.31
CA ARG A 136 1.64 -24.51 -0.99
C ARG A 136 0.74 -25.38 -1.88
N GLN A 137 -0.49 -24.95 -2.12
CA GLN A 137 -1.44 -25.70 -2.96
C GLN A 137 -0.99 -25.75 -4.43
N THR A 138 -0.26 -24.74 -4.90
CA THR A 138 0.29 -24.71 -6.27
C THR A 138 1.26 -25.88 -6.53
N TRP A 139 1.92 -26.39 -5.49
CA TRP A 139 2.82 -27.54 -5.59
C TRP A 139 2.10 -28.90 -5.50
N VAL A 140 0.78 -28.91 -5.29
CA VAL A 140 -0.02 -30.14 -5.18
C VAL A 140 -0.72 -30.41 -6.50
N TYR A 141 -0.23 -31.44 -7.21
CA TYR A 141 -0.86 -31.92 -8.44
C TYR A 141 -1.90 -33.00 -8.15
N SER A 142 -3.16 -32.72 -8.47
CA SER A 142 -4.23 -33.73 -8.45
C SER A 142 -4.27 -34.48 -9.79
N ARG A 143 -4.70 -35.74 -9.76
CA ARG A 143 -5.01 -36.49 -10.99
C ARG A 143 -6.41 -36.12 -11.43
N SER A 144 -6.62 -36.02 -12.74
CA SER A 144 -7.97 -35.90 -13.28
C SER A 144 -8.81 -37.11 -12.83
N PRO A 145 -10.05 -36.89 -12.35
CA PRO A 145 -10.94 -37.99 -12.03
C PRO A 145 -11.14 -38.82 -13.30
N LYS A 146 -11.08 -40.15 -13.16
CA LYS A 146 -11.35 -41.04 -14.30
C LYS A 146 -12.79 -40.82 -14.73
N LEU A 147 -13.00 -40.46 -15.99
CA LEU A 147 -14.31 -40.48 -16.61
C LEU A 147 -14.76 -41.95 -16.60
N HIS A 148 -15.83 -42.27 -15.90
CA HIS A 148 -16.42 -43.61 -15.95
C HIS A 148 -17.01 -43.80 -17.36
N GLU A 149 -16.35 -44.57 -18.22
CA GLU A 149 -16.82 -44.89 -19.58
C GLU A 149 -17.99 -45.88 -19.60
N ASP A 150 -18.23 -46.61 -18.51
CA ASP A 150 -19.31 -47.60 -18.43
C ASP A 150 -20.58 -47.00 -17.83
N LEU A 151 -21.36 -46.30 -18.66
CA LEU A 151 -22.76 -45.95 -18.37
C LEU A 151 -23.69 -46.72 -19.31
N ASP A 152 -23.62 -48.06 -19.27
CA ASP A 152 -24.69 -48.90 -19.79
C ASP A 152 -25.93 -48.75 -18.90
N GLY A 153 -26.91 -47.99 -19.38
CA GLY A 153 -28.22 -47.90 -18.78
C GLY A 153 -28.67 -46.48 -18.51
N THR A 154 -29.85 -46.15 -19.05
CA THR A 154 -30.64 -44.94 -18.87
C THR A 154 -30.80 -44.60 -17.38
N ARG A 155 -29.84 -43.89 -16.79
CA ARG A 155 -29.98 -43.28 -15.47
C ARG A 155 -30.54 -41.88 -15.69
N GLU A 156 -31.75 -41.63 -15.19
CA GLU A 156 -32.23 -40.28 -14.99
C GLU A 156 -31.36 -39.63 -13.91
N PHE A 157 -30.36 -38.84 -14.34
CA PHE A 157 -29.58 -38.03 -13.42
C PHE A 157 -30.45 -36.85 -12.98
N GLU A 158 -30.98 -36.92 -11.76
CA GLU A 158 -31.52 -35.73 -11.10
C GLU A 158 -30.33 -34.87 -10.66
N VAL A 159 -29.81 -34.06 -11.59
CA VAL A 159 -28.71 -33.14 -11.30
C VAL A 159 -29.25 -32.00 -10.44
N ARG A 160 -29.12 -32.15 -9.13
CA ARG A 160 -29.32 -31.06 -8.17
C ARG A 160 -28.04 -30.24 -8.09
N ALA A 161 -27.76 -29.50 -9.16
CA ALA A 161 -26.66 -28.55 -9.20
C ALA A 161 -27.20 -27.12 -9.06
N THR A 162 -26.45 -26.31 -8.34
CA THR A 162 -26.64 -24.86 -8.24
C THR A 162 -25.75 -24.14 -9.25
N LEU A 163 -26.02 -22.86 -9.48
CA LEU A 163 -25.16 -22.00 -10.32
C LEU A 163 -23.71 -21.99 -9.82
N PHE A 164 -23.50 -22.11 -8.50
CA PHE A 164 -22.17 -22.15 -7.90
C PHE A 164 -21.40 -23.42 -8.28
N ASP A 165 -22.09 -24.55 -8.42
CA ASP A 165 -21.49 -25.81 -8.86
C ASP A 165 -21.04 -25.71 -10.32
N LEU A 166 -21.83 -25.04 -11.17
CA LEU A 166 -21.48 -24.80 -12.58
C LEU A 166 -20.27 -23.87 -12.70
N LEU A 167 -20.21 -22.80 -11.89
CA LEU A 167 -19.05 -21.90 -11.82
C LEU A 167 -17.79 -22.62 -11.34
N THR A 168 -17.92 -23.48 -10.34
CA THR A 168 -16.80 -24.25 -9.79
C THR A 168 -16.28 -25.25 -10.82
N ALA A 169 -17.17 -25.91 -11.56
CA ALA A 169 -16.80 -26.80 -12.66
C ALA A 169 -16.10 -26.04 -13.80
N PHE A 170 -16.59 -24.87 -14.19
CA PHE A 170 -15.95 -24.04 -15.23
C PHE A 170 -14.55 -23.58 -14.83
N LYS A 171 -14.36 -23.15 -13.58
CA LYS A 171 -13.04 -22.74 -13.06
C LYS A 171 -12.04 -23.90 -12.99
N ALA A 172 -12.53 -25.15 -12.94
CA ALA A 172 -11.70 -26.35 -12.84
C ALA A 172 -11.28 -26.95 -14.20
N ILE A 173 -11.85 -26.46 -15.30
CA ILE A 173 -11.47 -26.81 -16.69
C ILE A 173 -10.38 -25.86 -17.16
#